data_AF-A0A6G5RA95-F1
#
_entry.id   AF-A0A6G5RA95-F1
#
_cell.length_a   1.000
_cell.length_b   1.000
_cell.length_c   1.000
_cell.angle_alpha   90.00
_cell.angle_beta   90.00
_cell.angle_gamma   90.00
#
_symmetry.space_group_name_H-M   'P 1'
#
loop_
_entity.id
_entity.type
_entity.pdbx_description
1 polymer ?
#
loop_
_entity_poly.entity_id
_entity_poly.type
_entity_poly.pdbx_seq_one_letter_code
_entity_poly.pdbx_strand_id
1 'polypeptide(L)'
;MAEHRPCTARNETPLQRADRNFVELLQELRVTQTGVQILFAFLLSLAFTSRFEDLDTVQRVTYVITLLLAVLAAALFTAPAALHRSLFQQGAKPRIVQVSSRLATAGLSVLVFAFSGSVLLVVDVTTGRAGGIAAGAATFVVCVGLWGLLPRLVRRAGPRAEAAGTGKTTEEEPARGDVRIPAPLRRTVGQPSGLRGAAAHREASARHQ
;
A
#
# COMPACT_ATOMS: atom_id res chain seq x y z
N MET A 1 34.26 -16.75 0.64
CA MET A 1 32.91 -17.14 1.10
C MET A 1 32.21 -15.84 1.49
N ALA A 2 31.33 -15.32 0.64
CA ALA A 2 30.71 -14.01 0.85
C ALA A 2 29.78 -14.08 2.07
N GLU A 3 30.06 -13.28 3.10
CA GLU A 3 29.14 -13.04 4.20
C GLU A 3 27.82 -12.50 3.62
N HIS A 4 26.80 -13.35 3.58
CA HIS A 4 25.41 -12.91 3.45
C HIS A 4 25.00 -12.32 4.81
N ARG A 5 25.39 -11.07 5.07
CA ARG A 5 24.77 -10.31 6.16
C ARG A 5 23.35 -9.99 5.72
N PRO A 6 22.29 -10.49 6.39
CA PRO A 6 20.95 -10.00 6.12
C PRO A 6 20.97 -8.50 6.38
N CYS A 7 20.78 -7.71 5.31
CA CYS A 7 20.76 -6.27 5.38
C CYS A 7 19.65 -5.80 6.33
N THR A 8 20.07 -5.54 7.55
CA THR A 8 19.59 -4.51 8.48
C THR A 8 18.07 -4.38 8.59
N ALA A 9 17.53 -4.85 9.72
CA ALA A 9 16.45 -4.16 10.39
C ALA A 9 16.85 -2.67 10.52
N ARG A 10 16.38 -1.83 9.60
CA ARG A 10 16.63 -0.38 9.62
C ARG A 10 16.08 0.17 10.94
N ASN A 11 16.91 0.92 11.67
CA ASN A 11 16.50 1.76 12.79
C ASN A 11 15.59 2.90 12.30
N GLU A 12 14.40 2.54 11.83
CA GLU A 12 13.41 3.43 11.26
C GLU A 12 12.50 3.97 12.36
N THR A 13 12.38 5.30 12.43
CA THR A 13 11.43 5.93 13.35
C THR A 13 9.99 5.59 12.94
N PRO A 14 9.02 5.50 13.87
CA PRO A 14 7.61 5.23 13.52
C PRO A 14 7.05 6.17 12.46
N LEU A 15 7.55 7.41 12.41
CA LEU A 15 7.18 8.42 11.43
C LEU A 15 7.73 8.10 10.02
N GLN A 16 8.98 7.64 9.91
CA GLN A 16 9.54 7.21 8.63
C GLN A 16 8.81 5.97 8.07
N ARG A 17 8.42 5.03 8.95
CA ARG A 17 7.65 3.85 8.54
C ARG A 17 6.28 4.22 7.99
N ALA A 18 5.60 5.14 8.65
CA ALA A 18 4.28 5.61 8.22
C ALA A 18 4.36 6.36 6.89
N ASP A 19 5.43 7.13 6.66
CA ASP A 19 5.70 7.83 5.41
C ASP A 19 5.95 6.85 4.26
N ARG A 20 6.80 5.84 4.49
CA ARG A 20 7.06 4.78 3.51
C ARG A 20 5.79 4.02 3.14
N ASN A 21 5.04 3.53 4.14
CA ASN A 21 3.77 2.83 3.91
C ASN A 21 2.78 3.73 3.15
N PHE A 22 2.78 5.04 3.42
CA PHE A 22 1.92 5.99 2.72
C PHE A 22 2.30 6.13 1.24
N VAL A 23 3.59 6.19 0.91
CA VAL A 23 4.06 6.21 -0.49
C VAL A 23 3.69 4.90 -1.20
N GLU A 24 3.82 3.75 -0.54
CA GLU A 24 3.37 2.45 -1.07
C GLU A 24 1.86 2.45 -1.33
N LEU A 25 1.04 2.94 -0.39
CA LEU A 25 -0.41 3.12 -0.58
C LEU A 25 -0.75 4.05 -1.76
N LEU A 26 -0.03 5.15 -1.93
CA LEU A 26 -0.25 6.05 -3.08
C LEU A 26 0.08 5.37 -4.40
N GLN A 27 1.09 4.49 -4.44
CA GLN A 27 1.41 3.71 -5.63
C GLN A 27 0.31 2.70 -5.95
N GLU A 28 -0.20 1.98 -4.95
CA GLU A 28 -1.34 1.07 -5.11
C GLU A 28 -2.60 1.81 -5.57
N LEU A 29 -2.87 2.99 -5.01
CA LEU A 29 -3.99 3.84 -5.40
C LEU A 29 -3.87 4.34 -6.83
N ARG A 30 -2.65 4.63 -7.32
CA ARG A 30 -2.43 5.00 -8.73
C ARG A 30 -2.81 3.87 -9.69
N VAL A 31 -2.60 2.61 -9.32
CA VAL A 31 -3.06 1.46 -10.12
C VAL A 31 -4.58 1.46 -10.22
N THR A 32 -5.28 1.80 -9.14
CA THR A 32 -6.75 1.89 -9.14
C THR A 32 -7.24 3.12 -9.90
N GLN A 33 -6.50 4.22 -9.84
CA GLN A 33 -6.85 5.51 -10.43
C GLN A 33 -7.01 5.44 -11.96
N THR A 34 -6.19 4.66 -12.66
CA THR A 34 -6.32 4.45 -14.11
C THR A 34 -7.65 3.80 -14.47
N GLY A 35 -8.12 2.84 -13.67
CA GLY A 35 -9.44 2.22 -13.83
C GLY A 35 -10.59 3.24 -13.73
N VAL A 36 -10.49 4.17 -12.77
CA VAL A 36 -11.49 5.25 -12.62
C VAL A 36 -11.50 6.18 -13.83
N GLN A 37 -10.33 6.52 -14.38
CA GLN A 37 -10.23 7.39 -15.55
C GLN A 37 -10.88 6.76 -16.78
N ILE A 38 -10.64 5.47 -17.03
CA ILE A 38 -11.24 4.74 -18.15
C ILE A 38 -12.77 4.71 -17.99
N LEU A 39 -13.26 4.38 -16.79
CA LEU A 39 -14.69 4.39 -16.48
C LEU A 39 -15.31 5.77 -16.74
N PHE A 40 -14.68 6.81 -16.22
CA PHE A 40 -15.15 8.19 -16.37
C PHE A 40 -15.19 8.62 -17.83
N ALA A 41 -14.14 8.31 -18.61
CA ALA A 41 -14.10 8.60 -20.04
C ALA A 41 -15.20 7.87 -20.80
N PHE A 42 -15.41 6.57 -20.52
CA PHE A 42 -16.47 5.79 -21.14
C PHE A 42 -17.86 6.35 -20.85
N LEU A 43 -18.14 6.69 -19.58
CA LEU A 43 -19.40 7.33 -19.21
C LEU A 43 -19.55 8.69 -19.91
N LEU A 44 -18.51 9.51 -19.97
CA LEU A 44 -18.58 10.80 -20.65
C LEU A 44 -18.85 10.63 -22.16
N SER A 45 -18.19 9.68 -22.81
CA SER A 45 -18.43 9.36 -24.23
C SER A 45 -19.88 8.94 -24.47
N LEU A 46 -20.46 8.14 -23.58
CA LEU A 46 -21.84 7.66 -23.71
C LEU A 46 -22.85 8.81 -23.81
N ALA A 47 -22.65 9.94 -23.10
CA ALA A 47 -23.54 11.10 -23.17
C ALA A 47 -23.56 11.81 -24.53
N PHE A 48 -22.53 11.64 -25.35
CA PHE A 48 -22.44 12.25 -26.68
C PHE A 48 -22.83 11.29 -27.81
N THR A 49 -23.22 10.06 -27.47
CA THR A 49 -23.73 9.10 -28.47
C THR A 49 -25.20 9.37 -28.77
N SER A 50 -25.64 9.12 -30.01
CA SER A 50 -27.06 9.19 -30.39
C SER A 50 -27.94 8.30 -29.52
N ARG A 51 -27.39 7.18 -29.02
CA ARG A 51 -28.06 6.26 -28.11
C ARG A 51 -28.50 6.92 -26.79
N PHE A 52 -27.87 8.03 -26.38
CA PHE A 52 -28.24 8.75 -25.16
C PHE A 52 -29.65 9.36 -25.24
N GLU A 53 -30.09 9.76 -26.43
CA GLU A 53 -31.40 10.35 -26.66
C GLU A 53 -32.53 9.34 -26.46
N ASP A 54 -32.26 8.07 -26.77
CA ASP A 54 -33.19 6.93 -26.62
C ASP A 54 -33.31 6.40 -25.18
N LEU A 55 -32.50 6.90 -24.23
CA LEU A 55 -32.50 6.39 -22.86
C LEU A 55 -33.78 6.76 -22.13
N ASP A 56 -34.34 5.78 -21.42
CA ASP A 56 -35.45 6.01 -20.50
C ASP A 56 -35.02 6.88 -19.29
N THR A 57 -35.98 7.41 -18.55
CA THR A 57 -35.72 8.28 -17.40
C THR A 57 -34.86 7.59 -16.32
N VAL A 58 -35.08 6.29 -16.06
CA VAL A 58 -34.33 5.53 -15.05
C VAL A 58 -32.88 5.32 -15.50
N GLN A 59 -32.65 5.01 -16.78
CA GLN A 59 -31.32 4.92 -17.38
C GLN A 59 -30.57 6.23 -17.28
N ARG A 60 -31.20 7.36 -17.61
CA ARG A 60 -30.58 8.68 -17.55
C ARG A 60 -30.24 9.08 -16.12
N VAL A 61 -31.12 8.83 -15.15
CA VAL A 61 -30.84 9.08 -13.72
C VAL A 61 -29.70 8.19 -13.22
N THR A 62 -29.73 6.89 -13.57
CA THR A 62 -28.68 5.94 -13.20
C THR A 62 -27.33 6.34 -13.79
N TYR A 63 -27.31 6.80 -15.04
CA TYR A 63 -26.13 7.35 -15.70
C TYR A 63 -25.54 8.53 -14.92
N VAL A 64 -26.36 9.54 -14.59
CA VAL A 64 -25.90 10.73 -13.87
C VAL A 64 -25.36 10.36 -12.48
N ILE A 65 -26.07 9.52 -11.73
CA ILE A 65 -25.61 9.04 -10.41
C ILE A 65 -24.27 8.31 -10.55
N THR A 66 -24.15 7.41 -11.52
CA THR A 66 -22.92 6.64 -11.77
C THR A 66 -21.75 7.56 -12.14
N LEU A 67 -21.98 8.55 -12.98
CA LEU A 67 -20.98 9.54 -13.37
C LEU A 67 -20.51 10.36 -12.16
N LEU A 68 -21.42 10.83 -11.32
CA LEU A 68 -21.09 11.56 -10.09
C LEU A 68 -20.32 10.70 -9.09
N LEU A 69 -20.67 9.41 -8.97
CA LEU A 69 -19.92 8.46 -8.14
C LEU A 69 -18.49 8.25 -8.67
N ALA A 70 -18.31 8.14 -9.99
CA ALA A 70 -16.99 8.03 -10.60
C ALA A 70 -16.12 9.28 -10.33
N VAL A 71 -16.69 10.48 -10.47
CA VAL A 71 -16.02 11.75 -10.12
C VAL A 71 -15.66 11.80 -8.64
N LEU A 72 -16.59 11.39 -7.76
CA LEU A 72 -16.34 11.36 -6.33
C LEU A 72 -15.22 10.37 -5.96
N ALA A 73 -15.20 9.17 -6.57
CA ALA A 73 -14.11 8.21 -6.38
C ALA A 73 -12.75 8.79 -6.82
N ALA A 74 -12.70 9.44 -7.99
CA ALA A 74 -11.48 10.10 -8.47
C ALA A 74 -11.00 11.20 -7.52
N ALA A 75 -11.92 12.02 -7.00
CA ALA A 75 -11.61 13.06 -6.02
C ALA A 75 -11.07 12.47 -4.71
N LEU A 76 -11.70 11.40 -4.20
CA LEU A 76 -11.28 10.70 -2.98
C LEU A 76 -9.90 10.05 -3.13
N PHE A 77 -9.54 9.51 -4.29
CA PHE A 77 -8.20 8.97 -4.54
C PHE A 77 -7.13 10.05 -4.75
N THR A 78 -7.52 11.22 -5.25
CA THR A 78 -6.60 12.36 -5.41
C THR A 78 -6.33 13.07 -4.07
N ALA A 79 -7.30 13.05 -3.15
CA ALA A 79 -7.23 13.77 -1.88
C ALA A 79 -6.02 13.40 -0.99
N PRO A 80 -5.63 12.12 -0.79
CA PRO A 80 -4.42 11.75 -0.05
C PRO A 80 -3.14 12.42 -0.57
N ALA A 81 -2.96 12.48 -1.89
CA ALA A 81 -1.80 13.11 -2.51
C ALA A 81 -1.79 14.63 -2.27
N ALA A 82 -2.97 15.27 -2.34
CA ALA A 82 -3.12 16.70 -2.05
C ALA A 82 -2.88 17.03 -0.57
N LEU A 83 -3.44 16.23 0.35
CA LEU A 83 -3.22 16.36 1.79
C LEU A 83 -1.75 16.21 2.15
N HIS A 84 -1.07 15.22 1.57
CA HIS A 84 0.36 15.04 1.76
C HIS A 84 1.14 16.28 1.31
N ARG A 85 0.86 16.81 0.11
CA ARG A 85 1.53 18.03 -0.39
C ARG A 85 1.31 19.26 0.50
N SER A 86 0.12 19.43 1.06
CA SER A 86 -0.25 20.61 1.84
C SER A 86 0.23 20.54 3.31
N LEU A 87 0.10 19.39 3.96
CA LEU A 87 0.34 19.26 5.41
C LEU A 87 1.78 18.83 5.76
N PHE A 88 2.61 18.45 4.77
CA PHE A 88 4.03 18.18 5.01
C PHE A 88 4.76 19.41 5.57
N GLN A 89 4.27 20.61 5.24
CA GLN A 89 4.83 21.88 5.74
C GLN A 89 4.48 22.16 7.21
N GLN A 90 3.52 21.44 7.81
CA GLN A 90 2.94 21.76 9.13
C GLN A 90 3.29 20.74 10.24
N GLY A 91 4.12 19.72 9.98
CA GLY A 91 4.69 18.85 11.03
C GLY A 91 3.74 17.83 11.69
N ALA A 92 2.45 17.80 11.36
CA ALA A 92 1.45 16.90 11.98
C ALA A 92 1.35 15.51 11.31
N LYS A 93 2.45 14.76 11.29
CA LYS A 93 2.61 13.50 10.51
C LYS A 93 1.64 12.34 10.82
N PRO A 94 1.24 12.03 12.09
CA PRO A 94 0.43 10.82 12.37
C PRO A 94 -1.03 10.91 11.90
N ARG A 95 -1.63 12.10 11.94
CA ARG A 95 -3.06 12.29 11.62
C ARG A 95 -3.32 12.22 10.12
N ILE A 96 -2.36 12.65 9.30
CA ILE A 96 -2.42 12.63 7.83
C ILE A 96 -2.58 11.19 7.33
N VAL A 97 -1.80 10.24 7.86
CA VAL A 97 -1.81 8.84 7.41
C VAL A 97 -3.16 8.17 7.70
N GLN A 98 -3.75 8.43 8.88
CA GLN A 98 -5.07 7.90 9.22
C GLN A 98 -6.18 8.47 8.34
N VAL A 99 -6.16 9.78 8.07
CA VAL A 99 -7.16 10.43 7.20
C VAL A 99 -7.03 9.91 5.77
N SER A 100 -5.81 9.81 5.25
CA SER A 100 -5.55 9.28 3.91
C SER A 100 -6.02 7.83 3.73
N SER A 101 -5.78 6.97 4.72
CA SER A 101 -6.27 5.59 4.68
C SER A 101 -7.81 5.51 4.68
N ARG A 102 -8.47 6.38 5.45
CA ARG A 102 -9.95 6.49 5.43
C ARG A 102 -10.47 6.98 4.09
N LEU A 103 -9.83 8.00 3.50
CA LEU A 103 -10.19 8.51 2.17
C LEU A 103 -10.00 7.45 1.09
N ALA A 104 -8.91 6.69 1.13
CA ALA A 104 -8.66 5.57 0.22
C ALA A 104 -9.74 4.49 0.33
N THR A 105 -10.10 4.11 1.57
CA THR A 105 -11.14 3.11 1.83
C THR A 105 -12.53 3.60 1.39
N ALA A 106 -12.85 4.86 1.65
CA ALA A 106 -14.09 5.49 1.20
C ALA A 106 -14.14 5.58 -0.34
N GLY A 107 -13.03 5.98 -0.99
CA GLY A 107 -12.91 6.04 -2.44
C GLY A 107 -13.11 4.68 -3.09
N LEU A 108 -12.54 3.62 -2.51
CA LEU A 108 -12.75 2.25 -3.00
C LEU A 108 -14.21 1.82 -2.86
N SER A 109 -14.87 2.19 -1.77
CA SER A 109 -16.29 1.89 -1.56
C SER A 109 -17.16 2.60 -2.59
N VAL A 110 -16.92 3.88 -2.85
CA VAL A 110 -17.61 4.65 -3.89
C VAL A 110 -17.35 4.07 -5.28
N LEU A 111 -16.11 3.62 -5.56
CA LEU A 111 -15.75 3.00 -6.83
C LEU A 111 -16.54 1.71 -7.10
N VAL A 112 -16.78 0.88 -6.08
CA VAL A 112 -17.64 -0.32 -6.20
C VAL A 112 -19.01 0.06 -6.75
N PHE A 113 -19.63 1.11 -6.20
CA PHE A 113 -20.94 1.58 -6.65
C PHE A 113 -20.87 2.13 -8.08
N ALA A 114 -19.81 2.87 -8.42
CA ALA A 114 -19.61 3.38 -9.78
C ALA A 114 -19.46 2.25 -10.82
N PHE A 115 -18.68 1.20 -10.54
CA PHE A 115 -18.56 0.05 -11.43
C PHE A 115 -19.88 -0.72 -11.54
N SER A 116 -20.55 -0.97 -10.42
CA SER A 116 -21.82 -1.69 -10.41
C SER A 116 -22.90 -0.93 -11.21
N GLY A 117 -22.99 0.39 -11.02
CA GLY A 117 -23.91 1.26 -11.75
C GLY A 117 -23.59 1.34 -13.25
N SER A 118 -22.30 1.38 -13.61
CA SER A 118 -21.88 1.40 -15.01
C SER A 118 -22.22 0.10 -15.73
N VAL A 119 -21.92 -1.06 -15.13
CA VAL A 119 -22.26 -2.36 -15.71
C VAL A 119 -23.78 -2.54 -15.77
N LEU A 120 -24.51 -2.15 -14.72
CA LEU A 120 -25.97 -2.15 -14.72
C LEU A 120 -26.50 -1.36 -15.91
N LEU A 121 -26.04 -0.13 -16.11
CA LEU A 121 -26.49 0.73 -17.19
C LEU A 121 -26.21 0.12 -18.57
N VAL A 122 -24.99 -0.37 -18.81
CA VAL A 122 -24.59 -0.94 -20.10
C VAL A 122 -25.40 -2.21 -20.42
N VAL A 123 -25.56 -3.10 -19.44
CA VAL A 123 -26.29 -4.35 -19.64
C VAL A 123 -27.80 -4.10 -19.75
N ASP A 124 -28.32 -3.12 -19.03
CA ASP A 124 -29.71 -2.70 -19.14
C ASP A 124 -30.04 -2.13 -20.53
N VAL A 125 -29.19 -1.28 -21.08
CA VAL A 125 -29.37 -0.71 -22.44
C VAL A 125 -29.30 -1.78 -23.53
N THR A 126 -28.61 -2.90 -23.28
CA THR A 126 -28.38 -3.97 -24.28
C THR A 126 -29.33 -5.16 -24.15
N THR A 127 -29.71 -5.54 -22.92
CA THR A 127 -30.49 -6.76 -22.63
C THR A 127 -31.78 -6.49 -21.85
N GLY A 128 -32.01 -5.24 -21.46
CA GLY A 128 -33.16 -4.80 -20.66
C GLY A 128 -32.92 -4.87 -19.14
N ARG A 129 -33.92 -4.37 -18.39
CA ARG A 129 -33.80 -4.07 -16.95
C ARG A 129 -33.40 -5.26 -16.09
N ALA A 130 -33.96 -6.43 -16.37
CA ALA A 130 -33.66 -7.64 -15.60
C ALA A 130 -32.18 -8.06 -15.76
N GLY A 131 -31.66 -8.02 -16.99
CA GLY A 131 -30.25 -8.31 -17.26
C GLY A 131 -29.33 -7.27 -16.60
N GLY A 132 -29.69 -5.98 -16.70
CA GLY A 132 -28.98 -4.90 -16.03
C GLY A 132 -28.87 -5.08 -14.52
N ILE A 133 -29.99 -5.35 -13.84
CA ILE A 133 -30.01 -5.58 -12.40
C ILE A 133 -29.17 -6.80 -12.02
N ALA A 134 -29.28 -7.90 -12.76
CA ALA A 134 -28.51 -9.11 -12.50
C ALA A 134 -26.99 -8.86 -12.65
N ALA A 135 -26.57 -8.20 -13.73
CA ALA A 135 -25.16 -7.89 -13.97
C ALA A 135 -24.60 -6.87 -12.98
N GLY A 136 -25.37 -5.83 -12.64
CA GLY A 136 -25.01 -4.86 -11.61
C GLY A 136 -24.84 -5.49 -10.23
N ALA A 137 -25.79 -6.35 -9.83
CA ALA A 137 -25.72 -7.09 -8.56
C ALA A 137 -24.54 -8.08 -8.54
N ALA A 138 -24.32 -8.81 -9.63
CA ALA A 138 -23.18 -9.72 -9.76
C ALA A 138 -21.85 -8.96 -9.64
N THR A 139 -21.73 -7.81 -10.32
CA THR A 139 -20.55 -6.94 -10.26
C THR A 139 -20.32 -6.46 -8.83
N PHE A 140 -21.36 -5.99 -8.15
CA PHE A 140 -21.30 -5.57 -6.76
C PHE A 140 -20.79 -6.69 -5.84
N VAL A 141 -21.37 -7.89 -5.96
CA VAL A 141 -20.99 -9.07 -5.16
C VAL A 141 -19.53 -9.46 -5.42
N VAL A 142 -19.09 -9.49 -6.68
CA VAL A 142 -17.71 -9.80 -7.05
C VAL A 142 -16.74 -8.76 -6.49
N CYS A 143 -17.04 -7.47 -6.66
CA CYS A 143 -16.20 -6.38 -6.14
C CYS A 143 -16.11 -6.41 -4.60
N VAL A 144 -17.24 -6.54 -3.90
CA VAL A 144 -17.27 -6.63 -2.43
C VAL A 144 -16.61 -7.92 -1.93
N GLY A 145 -16.79 -9.02 -2.65
CA GLY A 145 -16.14 -10.30 -2.36
C GLY A 145 -14.62 -10.19 -2.48
N LEU A 146 -14.13 -9.67 -3.60
CA LEU A 146 -12.70 -9.58 -3.85
C LEU A 146 -12.01 -8.55 -2.94
N TRP A 147 -12.60 -7.37 -2.75
CA TRP A 147 -11.98 -6.33 -1.92
C TRP A 147 -12.28 -6.46 -0.43
N GLY A 148 -13.41 -7.07 -0.05
CA GLY A 148 -13.81 -7.21 1.35
C GLY A 148 -13.57 -8.59 1.94
N LEU A 149 -13.76 -9.66 1.18
CA LEU A 149 -13.65 -11.03 1.68
C LEU A 149 -12.19 -11.53 1.64
N LEU A 150 -11.46 -11.23 0.56
CA LEU A 150 -10.06 -11.65 0.40
C LEU A 150 -9.14 -11.20 1.54
N PRO A 151 -9.10 -9.91 1.96
CA PRO A 151 -8.27 -9.50 3.10
C PRO A 151 -8.73 -10.11 4.43
N ARG A 152 -10.03 -10.41 4.59
CA ARG A 152 -10.56 -11.08 5.79
C ARG A 152 -10.17 -12.55 5.84
N LEU A 153 -10.14 -13.24 4.70
CA LEU A 153 -9.71 -14.63 4.58
C LEU A 153 -8.21 -14.77 4.82
N VAL A 154 -7.40 -13.87 4.24
CA VAL A 154 -5.94 -13.83 4.49
C VAL A 154 -5.62 -13.53 5.95
N ARG A 155 -6.35 -12.58 6.58
CA ARG A 155 -6.22 -12.31 8.02
C ARG A 155 -6.62 -13.48 8.93
N ARG A 156 -7.51 -14.38 8.48
CA ARG A 156 -7.90 -15.58 9.22
C ARG A 156 -6.92 -16.74 9.05
N ALA A 157 -6.07 -16.72 8.02
CA ALA A 157 -5.14 -17.80 7.70
C ALA A 157 -3.79 -17.72 8.45
N GLY A 158 -3.42 -16.57 9.04
CA GLY A 158 -2.32 -16.47 10.01
C GLY A 158 -2.89 -16.21 11.41
N PRO A 159 -2.47 -16.89 12.51
CA PRO A 159 -1.26 -17.68 12.76
C PRO A 159 -1.57 -19.10 13.33
N ARG A 160 -1.71 -20.12 12.48
CA ARG A 160 -1.71 -21.54 12.94
C ARG A 160 -0.46 -22.32 12.53
N ALA A 161 0.40 -21.78 11.67
CA ALA A 161 1.56 -22.48 11.14
C ALA A 161 2.79 -22.50 12.07
N GLU A 162 2.94 -21.54 12.99
CA GLU A 162 4.11 -21.51 13.90
C GLU A 162 3.94 -22.40 15.15
N ALA A 163 2.71 -22.71 15.56
CA ALA A 163 2.46 -23.59 16.71
C ALA A 163 2.65 -25.09 16.40
N ALA A 164 2.76 -25.47 15.12
CA ALA A 164 2.97 -26.86 14.71
C ALA A 164 4.45 -27.25 14.54
N GLY A 165 5.38 -26.28 14.67
CA GLY A 165 6.82 -26.49 14.47
C GLY A 165 7.66 -26.66 15.75
N THR A 166 7.11 -26.38 16.93
CA THR A 166 7.89 -26.39 18.19
C THR A 166 7.83 -27.72 18.95
N GLY A 167 7.09 -28.71 18.44
CA GLY A 167 7.00 -30.04 19.06
C GLY A 167 7.96 -31.05 18.45
N LYS A 168 9.28 -30.88 18.63
CA LYS A 168 10.31 -31.94 18.55
C LYS A 168 11.72 -31.40 18.85
N THR A 169 11.89 -30.79 20.02
CA THR A 169 13.18 -30.91 20.74
C THR A 169 12.92 -31.87 21.89
N THR A 170 12.94 -33.16 21.57
CA THR A 170 13.24 -34.16 22.59
C THR A 170 14.71 -33.94 22.92
N GLU A 171 14.97 -33.16 23.97
CA GLU A 171 16.21 -33.25 24.74
C GLU A 171 16.33 -34.68 25.26
N GLU A 172 16.97 -35.55 24.49
CA GLU A 172 17.70 -36.68 25.07
C GLU A 172 19.03 -36.14 25.59
N GLU A 173 19.01 -35.67 26.84
CA GLU A 173 20.20 -35.61 27.66
C GLU A 173 20.42 -37.00 28.27
N PRO A 174 21.58 -37.62 28.00
CA PRO A 174 22.29 -38.17 29.15
C PRO A 174 23.81 -37.98 29.11
N ALA A 175 24.35 -37.90 30.32
CA ALA A 175 25.72 -38.27 30.73
C ALA A 175 26.85 -37.24 30.51
N ARG A 176 26.95 -36.34 31.48
CA ARG A 176 28.10 -36.23 32.42
C ARG A 176 29.45 -36.75 31.88
N GLY A 177 30.26 -35.83 31.38
CA GLY A 177 31.69 -36.02 31.18
C GLY A 177 32.43 -34.71 31.49
N ASP A 178 33.19 -34.72 32.58
CA ASP A 178 34.05 -33.63 33.05
C ASP A 178 34.96 -33.08 31.95
N VAL A 179 34.86 -31.77 31.67
CA VAL A 179 35.98 -31.00 31.11
C VAL A 179 36.09 -29.68 31.85
N ARG A 180 36.99 -29.63 32.85
CA ARG A 180 37.48 -28.38 33.46
C ARG A 180 38.30 -27.60 32.43
N ILE A 181 37.84 -26.39 32.07
CA ILE A 181 38.69 -25.39 31.42
C ILE A 181 39.03 -24.31 32.46
N PRO A 182 40.32 -24.14 32.83
CA PRO A 182 40.72 -23.08 33.74
C PRO A 182 40.88 -21.74 33.01
N ALA A 183 40.41 -20.67 33.64
CA ALA A 183 40.66 -19.29 33.21
C ALA A 183 42.13 -18.89 33.41
N PRO A 184 42.64 -17.95 32.59
CA PRO A 184 43.64 -17.02 33.10
C PRO A 184 43.28 -15.55 32.87
N LEU A 185 43.20 -14.85 34.01
CA LEU A 185 43.94 -13.63 34.37
C LEU A 185 43.85 -12.37 33.49
N ARG A 186 43.09 -11.41 34.00
CA ARG A 186 43.34 -9.96 33.89
C ARG A 186 44.77 -9.60 34.32
N ARG A 187 45.53 -8.92 33.46
CA ARG A 187 46.56 -7.91 33.76
C ARG A 187 46.60 -6.96 32.56
N THR A 188 46.23 -5.69 32.64
CA THR A 188 46.95 -4.54 33.26
C THR A 188 48.35 -4.31 32.68
N VAL A 189 48.43 -3.70 31.49
CA VAL A 189 49.52 -2.84 30.98
C VAL A 189 48.85 -1.96 29.91
N GLY A 190 48.70 -0.64 30.03
CA GLY A 190 49.75 0.36 30.05
C GLY A 190 49.60 1.21 28.78
N GLN A 191 48.91 2.35 28.90
CA GLN A 191 48.87 3.39 27.88
C GLN A 191 50.28 4.00 27.72
N PRO A 192 50.64 4.48 26.52
CA PRO A 192 51.02 5.88 26.48
C PRO A 192 50.51 6.64 25.26
N SER A 193 50.06 7.84 25.57
CA SER A 193 49.87 9.01 24.73
C SER A 193 51.17 9.50 24.09
N GLY A 194 51.08 9.94 22.83
CA GLY A 194 51.94 11.01 22.29
C GLY A 194 52.65 10.68 20.98
N LEU A 195 52.37 11.49 19.96
CA LEU A 195 53.21 11.99 18.84
C LEU A 195 52.23 12.56 17.79
N ARG A 196 51.85 13.85 17.80
CA ARG A 196 52.61 15.06 17.40
C ARG A 196 53.37 14.91 16.08
N GLY A 197 53.07 15.82 15.14
CA GLY A 197 53.88 16.15 13.96
C GLY A 197 53.16 15.85 12.66
N ALA A 198 52.70 16.87 11.94
CA ALA A 198 53.41 17.43 10.77
C ALA A 198 53.15 16.56 9.52
N ALA A 199 52.90 17.04 8.32
CA ALA A 199 53.04 18.32 7.65
C ALA A 199 52.14 18.20 6.40
N ALA A 200 51.39 19.23 6.02
CA ALA A 200 51.77 20.05 4.88
C ALA A 200 52.35 19.26 3.69
N HIS A 201 51.47 18.73 2.86
CA HIS A 201 51.72 18.56 1.42
C HIS A 201 50.76 19.54 0.73
N ARG A 202 51.18 20.78 0.44
CA ARG A 202 51.88 21.19 -0.79
C ARG A 202 51.25 20.53 -2.02
N GLU A 203 50.42 21.29 -2.72
CA GLU A 203 50.82 22.15 -3.85
C GLU A 203 50.67 21.39 -5.17
N ALA A 204 50.17 22.09 -6.18
CA ALA A 204 50.20 21.73 -7.60
C ALA A 204 49.18 20.70 -8.13
N SER A 205 47.95 21.17 -8.37
CA SER A 205 47.28 20.90 -9.66
C SER A 205 46.83 22.23 -10.26
N ALA A 206 47.84 23.00 -10.68
CA ALA A 206 47.67 24.00 -11.70
C ALA A 206 47.43 23.29 -13.04
N ARG A 207 46.53 23.86 -13.85
CA ARG A 207 46.59 23.89 -15.32
C ARG A 207 46.81 22.54 -16.01
N HIS A 208 45.74 21.95 -16.55
CA HIS A 208 45.67 21.63 -17.98
C HIS A 208 44.28 21.11 -18.36
N GLN A 209 43.78 21.69 -19.46
CA GLN A 209 42.64 21.32 -20.30
C GLN A 209 41.26 21.78 -19.84
#